data_AF-A0A7V9B5Y2-F1
#
_entry.id   AF-A0A7V9B5Y2-F1
#
_cell.length_a   1.000
_cell.length_b   1.000
_cell.length_c   1.000
_cell.angle_alpha   90.00
_cell.angle_beta   90.00
_cell.angle_gamma   90.00
#
_symmetry.space_group_name_H-M   'P 1'
#
loop_
_entity.id
_entity.type
_entity.pdbx_description
1 polymer ?
#
loop_
_entity_poly.entity_id
_entity_poly.type
_entity_poly.pdbx_seq_one_letter_code
_entity_poly.pdbx_strand_id
1 'polypeptide(L)' 'MGGSPCSVAERLGPKAETVRLWVRQAERDQGRRPGASTEELAELKRLKRENAELRRTGDILKAAASFFGAELDRQSKR' A
#
# COMPACT_ATOMS: atom_id res chain seq x y z
N MET A 1 8.04 23.97 -39.31
CA MET A 1 6.69 23.93 -38.71
C MET A 1 6.79 23.33 -37.31
N GLY A 2 7.27 24.12 -36.33
CA GLY A 2 7.40 23.69 -34.95
C GLY A 2 6.06 23.86 -34.24
N GLY A 3 5.49 22.78 -33.70
CA GLY A 3 4.32 22.87 -32.83
C GLY A 3 4.70 23.63 -31.56
N SER A 4 4.05 24.77 -31.33
CA SER A 4 4.24 25.54 -30.10
C SER A 4 3.87 24.68 -28.89
N PRO A 5 4.73 24.62 -27.84
CA PRO A 5 4.46 23.87 -26.60
C PRO A 5 3.08 24.17 -25.97
N CYS A 6 2.56 25.39 -26.18
CA CYS A 6 1.24 25.79 -25.69
C CYS A 6 0.09 24.97 -26.31
N SER A 7 0.17 24.62 -27.60
CA SER A 7 -0.89 23.85 -28.27
C SER A 7 -0.97 22.40 -27.79
N VAL A 8 0.17 21.84 -27.38
CA VAL A 8 0.26 20.49 -26.80
C VAL A 8 -0.25 20.50 -25.35
N ALA A 9 0.08 21.52 -24.57
CA ALA A 9 -0.42 21.70 -23.20
C ALA A 9 -1.94 21.90 -23.15
N GLU A 10 -2.54 22.63 -24.08
CA GLU A 10 -4.00 22.80 -24.17
C GLU A 10 -4.74 21.50 -24.55
N ARG A 11 -4.13 20.64 -25.39
CA ARG A 11 -4.72 19.36 -25.81
C ARG A 11 -4.50 18.21 -24.81
N LEU A 12 -3.43 18.28 -24.01
CA LEU A 12 -3.01 17.21 -23.09
C LEU A 12 -3.11 17.60 -21.61
N GLY A 13 -3.48 18.84 -21.32
CA GLY A 13 -3.62 19.33 -19.95
C GLY A 13 -4.60 18.48 -19.14
N PRO A 14 -4.40 18.38 -17.82
CA PRO A 14 -5.33 17.65 -16.97
C PRO A 14 -6.74 18.24 -17.14
N LYS A 15 -7.71 17.38 -17.40
CA LYS A 15 -9.13 17.77 -17.47
C LYS A 15 -9.49 18.51 -16.17
N ALA A 16 -10.41 19.48 -16.25
CA ALA A 16 -10.83 20.26 -15.08
C ALA A 16 -11.21 19.38 -13.88
N GLU A 17 -11.77 18.19 -14.12
CA GLU A 17 -12.09 17.23 -13.05
C GLU A 17 -10.86 16.64 -12.35
N THR A 18 -9.77 16.37 -13.09
CA THR A 18 -8.50 15.91 -12.51
C THR A 18 -7.92 16.97 -11.57
N VAL A 19 -7.96 18.25 -11.99
CA VAL A 19 -7.49 19.36 -11.16
C VAL A 19 -8.35 19.49 -9.90
N ARG A 20 -9.68 19.39 -10.02
CA ARG A 20 -10.58 19.38 -8.84
C ARG A 20 -10.28 18.25 -7.88
N LEU A 21 -9.99 17.05 -8.39
CA LEU A 21 -9.60 15.91 -7.55
C LEU A 21 -8.31 16.18 -6.78
N TRP A 22 -7.29 16.76 -7.42
CA TRP A 22 -6.05 17.14 -6.76
C TRP A 22 -6.24 18.21 -5.70
N VAL A 23 -7.06 19.23 -5.98
CA VAL A 23 -7.40 20.26 -4.97
C VAL A 23 -8.10 19.62 -3.77
N ARG A 24 -9.08 18.73 -3.99
CA ARG A 24 -9.75 18.01 -2.91
C ARG A 24 -8.78 17.13 -2.10
N GLN A 25 -7.79 16.54 -2.75
CA GLN A 25 -6.76 15.75 -2.05
C GLN A 25 -5.84 16.66 -1.23
N ALA A 26 -5.39 17.78 -1.80
CA ALA A 26 -4.57 18.76 -1.08
C ALA A 26 -5.32 19.38 0.12
N GLU A 27 -6.64 19.57 0.03
CA GLU A 27 -7.47 19.97 1.17
C GLU A 27 -7.48 18.92 2.29
N ARG A 28 -7.52 17.63 1.94
CA ARG A 28 -7.42 16.53 2.93
C ARG A 28 -6.03 16.46 3.55
N ASP A 29 -5.00 16.57 2.73
CA ASP A 29 -3.60 16.56 3.18
C ASP A 29 -3.30 17.73 4.13
N GLN A 30 -4.02 18.85 3.99
CA GLN A 30 -3.91 20.02 4.87
C GLN A 30 -4.96 20.04 6.00
N GLY A 31 -5.71 18.96 6.19
CA GLY A 31 -6.72 18.83 7.26
C GLY A 31 -7.94 19.74 7.11
N ARG A 32 -8.11 20.41 5.97
CA ARG A 32 -9.26 21.29 5.69
C ARG A 32 -10.51 20.54 5.25
N ARG A 33 -10.36 19.26 4.90
CA ARG A 33 -11.46 18.41 4.43
C ARG A 33 -11.35 17.02 5.06
N PRO A 34 -12.48 16.40 5.47
CA PRO A 34 -12.46 15.02 5.93
C PRO A 34 -12.06 14.03 4.82
N GLY A 35 -11.38 12.98 5.24
CA GLY A 35 -10.87 11.91 4.39
C GLY A 35 -9.39 11.63 4.67
N ALA A 36 -8.91 10.49 4.19
CA ALA A 36 -7.53 10.10 4.40
C ALA A 36 -6.56 11.00 3.61
N SER A 37 -5.49 11.42 4.27
CA SER A 37 -4.37 12.10 3.63
C SER A 37 -3.57 11.13 2.77
N THR A 38 -2.76 11.68 1.89
CA THR A 38 -1.83 10.91 1.05
C THR A 38 -0.84 10.12 1.91
N GLU A 39 -0.39 10.69 3.04
CA GLU A 39 0.53 10.04 3.98
C GLU A 39 -0.15 8.88 4.72
N GLU A 40 -1.37 9.07 5.21
CA GLU A 40 -2.14 8.02 5.89
C GLU A 40 -2.39 6.82 4.95
N LEU A 41 -2.70 7.09 3.68
CA LEU A 41 -2.88 6.04 2.68
C LEU A 41 -1.57 5.29 2.38
N ALA A 42 -0.45 6.01 2.31
CA ALA A 42 0.86 5.42 2.09
C ALA A 42 1.25 4.52 3.27
N GLU A 43 1.05 4.98 4.49
CA GLU A 43 1.35 4.23 5.71
C GLU A 43 0.45 3.00 5.84
N LEU A 44 -0.85 3.14 5.57
CA LEU A 44 -1.78 2.02 5.57
C LEU A 44 -1.37 0.94 4.55
N LYS A 45 -0.86 1.34 3.38
CA LYS A 45 -0.32 0.40 2.39
C LYS A 45 0.96 -0.29 2.88
N ARG A 46 1.86 0.45 3.53
CA ARG A 46 3.09 -0.11 4.14
C ARG A 46 2.74 -1.14 5.21
N LEU A 47 1.86 -0.78 6.13
CA LEU A 47 1.40 -1.65 7.22
C LEU A 47 0.69 -2.90 6.70
N LYS A 48 -0.15 -2.78 5.67
CA LYS A 48 -0.79 -3.95 5.04
C LYS A 48 0.23 -4.93 4.46
N ARG A 49 1.29 -4.41 3.82
CA ARG A 49 2.37 -5.25 3.28
C ARG A 49 3.15 -5.94 4.39
N GLU A 50 3.56 -5.18 5.41
CA GLU A 50 4.29 -5.71 6.56
C GLU A 50 3.47 -6.79 7.30
N ASN A 51 2.17 -6.54 7.52
CA ASN A 51 1.31 -7.51 8.17
C ASN A 51 1.16 -8.81 7.36
N ALA A 52 1.06 -8.71 6.03
CA ALA A 52 0.99 -9.87 5.16
C ALA A 52 2.28 -10.71 5.22
N GLU A 53 3.43 -10.04 5.25
CA GLU A 53 4.73 -10.69 5.38
C GLU A 53 4.91 -11.36 6.75
N LEU A 54 4.55 -10.66 7.83
CA LEU A 54 4.58 -11.20 9.19
C LEU A 54 3.68 -12.43 9.33
N ARG A 55 2.47 -12.41 8.75
CA ARG A 55 1.57 -13.56 8.75
C ARG A 55 2.19 -14.75 8.00
N ARG A 56 2.76 -14.52 6.81
CA ARG A 56 3.43 -15.56 6.03
C ARG A 56 4.58 -16.19 6.81
N THR A 57 5.42 -15.38 7.44
CA THR A 57 6.52 -15.87 8.28
C THR A 57 5.99 -16.64 9.49
N GLY A 58 4.95 -16.12 10.14
CA GLY A 58 4.29 -16.79 11.27
C GLY A 58 3.76 -18.17 10.91
N ASP A 59 3.19 -18.34 9.72
CA ASP A 59 2.68 -19.63 9.24
C ASP A 59 3.81 -20.63 8.98
N ILE A 60 4.95 -20.18 8.43
CA ILE A 60 6.15 -21.01 8.26
C ILE A 60 6.68 -21.47 9.63
N LEU A 61 6.77 -20.57 10.60
CA LEU A 61 7.26 -20.89 11.93
C LEU A 61 6.34 -21.89 12.65
N LYS A 62 5.01 -21.71 12.55
CA LYS A 62 4.04 -22.66 13.10
C LYS A 62 4.17 -24.04 12.45
N ALA A 63 4.34 -24.10 11.13
CA ALA A 63 4.54 -25.36 10.42
C ALA A 63 5.83 -26.07 10.89
N ALA A 64 6.93 -25.32 11.02
CA ALA A 64 8.19 -25.84 11.54
C ALA A 64 8.05 -26.36 12.98
N ALA A 65 7.44 -25.58 13.87
CA ALA A 65 7.20 -25.98 15.26
C ALA A 65 6.35 -27.25 15.36
N SER A 66 5.31 -27.36 14.53
CA SER A 66 4.46 -28.56 14.46
C SER A 66 5.22 -29.79 13.98
N PHE A 67 6.07 -29.63 12.95
CA PHE A 67 6.92 -30.70 12.44
C PHE A 67 7.90 -31.20 13.49
N PHE A 68 8.64 -30.30 14.14
CA PHE A 68 9.62 -30.67 15.17
C PHE A 68 8.95 -31.24 16.42
N GLY A 69 7.81 -30.69 16.84
CA GLY A 69 7.05 -31.26 17.95
C GLY A 69 6.62 -32.71 17.70
N ALA A 70 6.15 -33.01 16.48
CA ALA A 70 5.78 -34.37 16.10
C ALA A 70 7.00 -35.33 16.00
N GLU A 71 8.16 -34.84 15.56
CA GLU A 71 9.38 -35.65 15.54
C GLU A 71 9.88 -35.99 16.94
N LEU A 72 9.87 -35.01 17.87
CA LEU A 72 10.26 -35.23 19.26
C LEU A 72 9.33 -36.23 19.97
N ASP A 73 8.01 -36.14 19.75
CA ASP A 73 7.03 -37.09 20.30
C ASP A 73 7.27 -38.53 19.80
N ARG A 74 7.65 -38.70 18.53
CA ARG A 74 8.02 -40.03 17.99
C ARG A 74 9.28 -40.59 18.64
N GLN A 75 10.32 -39.76 18.82
CA GLN A 75 11.58 -40.20 19.43
C GLN A 75 11.39 -40.58 20.90
N SER A 76 10.54 -39.85 21.64
CA SER A 76 10.26 -40.16 23.05
C SER A 76 9.52 -41.49 23.27
N LYS A 77 8.87 -42.04 22.24
CA LYS A 77 8.12 -43.31 22.31
C LYS A 77 8.94 -44.52 21.91
N ARG A 78 10.20 -44.32 21.53
CA ARG A 78 11.15 -45.34 21.10
C ARG A 78 12.07 -45.75 22.24
#